data_AF-A0A6G6JZX1-F1
#
_entry.id   AF-A0A6G6JZX1-F1
#
_cell.length_a   1.000
_cell.length_b   1.000
_cell.length_c   1.000
_cell.angle_alpha   90.00
_cell.angle_beta   90.00
_cell.angle_gamma   90.00
#
_symmetry.space_group_name_H-M   'P 1'
#
loop_
_entity.id
_entity.type
_entity.pdbx_description
1 polymer ?
#
loop_
_entity_poly.entity_id
_entity_poly.type
_entity_poly.pdbx_seq_one_letter_code
_entity_poly.pdbx_strand_id
1 'polypeptide(L)'
;MPANPILLGSHYLKHQEEIDQDISAWWYLIAKGNNPTEAIVIDLHPERLGRCYDGFHQVYATADSRVVARSFTALIEGLLHAKGTSHFWEQEDFEDLGFAYEEG
;
A
#
# COMPACT_ATOMS: atom_id res chain seq x y z
N MET A 1 -3.18 -11.69 -3.32
CA MET A 1 -2.52 -11.81 -4.63
C MET A 1 -1.38 -10.80 -4.68
N PRO A 2 -0.21 -11.10 -5.28
CA PRO A 2 0.86 -10.12 -5.43
C PRO A 2 0.35 -8.85 -6.11
N ALA A 3 0.70 -7.68 -5.57
CA ALA A 3 0.16 -6.42 -6.04
C ALA A 3 0.87 -5.92 -7.32
N ASN A 4 2.18 -6.13 -7.44
CA ASN A 4 2.99 -5.64 -8.57
C ASN A 4 2.42 -5.99 -9.97
N PRO A 5 2.08 -7.25 -10.29
CA PRO A 5 1.54 -7.58 -11.61
C PRO A 5 0.21 -6.90 -11.93
N ILE A 6 -0.54 -6.48 -10.90
CA ILE A 6 -1.89 -5.93 -11.02
C ILE A 6 -1.84 -4.41 -11.13
N LEU A 7 -1.06 -3.77 -10.25
CA LEU A 7 -1.04 -2.32 -10.12
C LEU A 7 -0.06 -1.65 -11.10
N LEU A 8 1.03 -2.34 -11.46
CA LEU A 8 2.01 -1.84 -12.44
C LEU A 8 1.72 -2.31 -13.88
N GLY A 9 0.95 -3.40 -14.05
CA GLY A 9 0.49 -3.89 -15.36
C GLY A 9 1.63 -4.05 -16.38
N SER A 10 1.54 -3.36 -17.52
CA SER A 10 2.56 -3.42 -18.57
C SER A 10 3.95 -2.93 -18.13
N HIS A 11 4.04 -2.09 -17.10
CA HIS A 11 5.33 -1.70 -16.52
C HIS A 11 6.01 -2.90 -15.85
N TYR A 12 5.25 -3.71 -15.10
CA TYR A 12 5.75 -4.95 -14.50
C TYR A 12 6.34 -5.89 -15.55
N LEU A 13 5.62 -6.12 -16.64
CA LEU A 13 6.07 -7.03 -17.71
C LEU A 13 7.38 -6.60 -18.38
N LYS A 14 7.69 -5.30 -18.38
CA LYS A 14 8.90 -4.75 -19.00
C LYS A 14 10.09 -4.68 -18.04
N HIS A 15 9.84 -4.63 -16.73
CA HIS A 15 10.83 -4.35 -15.68
C HIS A 15 10.79 -5.40 -14.56
N GLN A 16 10.35 -6.63 -14.87
CA GLN A 16 10.08 -7.66 -13.88
C GLN A 16 11.29 -7.95 -12.98
N GLU A 17 12.49 -8.08 -13.55
CA GLU A 17 13.71 -8.41 -12.79
C GLU A 17 14.06 -7.35 -11.74
N GLU A 18 13.82 -6.07 -12.03
CA GLU A 18 14.05 -4.95 -11.11
C GLU A 18 12.96 -4.91 -10.03
N ILE A 19 11.70 -5.04 -10.45
CA ILE A 19 10.54 -4.97 -9.54
C ILE A 19 10.48 -6.17 -8.59
N ASP A 20 10.91 -7.36 -9.02
CA ASP A 20 10.97 -8.55 -8.16
C ASP A 20 12.12 -8.46 -7.11
N GLN A 21 13.04 -7.50 -7.24
CA GLN A 21 14.08 -7.18 -6.24
C GLN A 21 13.67 -6.05 -5.30
N ASP A 22 12.63 -5.29 -5.63
CA ASP A 22 12.13 -4.19 -4.83
C ASP A 22 11.37 -4.67 -3.58
N ILE A 23 11.27 -3.83 -2.53
CA ILE A 23 10.49 -4.18 -1.33
C ILE A 23 9.03 -4.48 -1.66
N SER A 24 8.48 -3.86 -2.71
CA SER A 24 7.11 -4.08 -3.18
C SER A 24 6.86 -5.48 -3.72
N ALA A 25 7.91 -6.28 -4.00
CA ALA A 25 7.76 -7.70 -4.34
C ALA A 25 7.04 -8.50 -3.25
N TRP A 26 7.09 -8.01 -2.00
CA TRP A 26 6.40 -8.58 -0.85
C TRP A 26 5.02 -7.97 -0.58
N TRP A 27 4.54 -7.08 -1.45
CA TRP A 27 3.26 -6.40 -1.27
C TRP A 27 2.13 -7.15 -1.94
N TYR A 28 1.05 -7.33 -1.18
CA TYR A 28 -0.13 -8.09 -1.61
C TYR A 28 -1.36 -7.21 -1.57
N LEU A 29 -2.17 -7.29 -2.62
CA LEU A 29 -3.43 -6.59 -2.68
C LEU A 29 -4.43 -7.17 -1.68
N ILE A 30 -5.03 -6.31 -0.87
CA ILE A 30 -6.04 -6.68 0.14
C ILE A 30 -7.39 -5.96 -0.04
N ALA A 31 -7.41 -4.83 -0.75
CA ALA A 31 -8.66 -4.17 -1.14
C ALA A 31 -8.49 -3.42 -2.47
N LYS A 32 -9.60 -3.30 -3.22
CA LYS A 32 -9.74 -2.36 -4.34
C LYS A 32 -10.91 -1.44 -4.05
N GLY A 33 -10.75 -0.16 -4.33
CA GLY A 33 -11.84 0.81 -4.29
C GLY A 33 -12.79 0.64 -5.47
N ASN A 34 -13.83 1.48 -5.49
CA ASN A 34 -14.74 1.55 -6.63
C ASN A 34 -14.07 2.21 -7.84
N ASN A 35 -13.07 3.06 -7.59
CA ASN A 35 -12.20 3.59 -8.62
C ASN A 35 -11.07 2.58 -8.90
N PRO A 36 -10.80 2.22 -10.17
CA PRO A 36 -9.69 1.34 -10.53
C PRO A 36 -8.32 1.81 -10.06
N THR A 37 -8.17 3.10 -9.72
CA THR A 37 -6.91 3.66 -9.20
C THR A 37 -6.74 3.50 -7.69
N GLU A 38 -7.79 3.14 -6.95
CA GLU A 38 -7.76 3.01 -5.50
C GLU A 38 -7.52 1.56 -5.10
N ALA A 39 -6.49 1.33 -4.30
CA ALA A 39 -6.15 0.02 -3.77
C ALA A 39 -5.53 0.15 -2.38
N ILE A 40 -5.58 -0.93 -1.62
CA ILE A 40 -4.80 -1.06 -0.38
C ILE A 40 -3.98 -2.33 -0.51
N VAL A 41 -2.70 -2.23 -0.14
CA VAL A 41 -1.75 -3.33 -0.17
C VAL A 41 -1.15 -3.56 1.21
N ILE A 42 -0.72 -4.80 1.48
CA ILE A 42 -0.06 -5.22 2.73
C ILE A 42 1.34 -5.78 2.44
N ASP A 43 2.34 -5.39 3.22
CA ASP A 43 3.67 -6.00 3.21
C ASP A 43 3.66 -7.32 3.99
N LEU A 44 4.14 -8.39 3.35
CA LEU A 44 4.35 -9.69 3.99
C LEU A 44 5.82 -10.03 4.24
N HIS A 45 6.74 -9.10 3.98
CA HIS A 45 8.15 -9.27 4.33
C HIS A 45 8.32 -9.30 5.86
N PRO A 46 9.14 -10.21 6.43
CA PRO A 46 9.29 -10.35 7.89
C PRO A 46 9.63 -9.04 8.64
N GLU A 47 10.47 -8.18 8.06
CA GLU A 47 10.88 -6.91 8.69
C GLU A 47 9.78 -5.83 8.72
N ARG A 48 8.78 -5.96 7.84
CA ARG A 48 7.69 -4.97 7.65
C ARG A 48 6.31 -5.62 7.77
N LEU A 49 6.27 -6.82 8.36
CA LEU A 49 5.12 -7.70 8.32
C LEU A 49 3.86 -7.01 8.83
N GLY A 50 2.86 -6.90 7.95
CA GLY A 50 1.56 -6.33 8.26
C GLY A 50 1.44 -4.83 8.02
N ARG A 51 2.51 -4.12 7.66
CA ARG A 51 2.40 -2.72 7.21
C ARG A 51 1.50 -2.64 6.00
N CYS A 52 0.62 -1.66 5.97
CA CYS A 52 -0.31 -1.41 4.87
C CYS A 52 0.01 -0.07 4.24
N TYR A 53 -0.14 -0.01 2.91
CA TYR A 53 0.15 1.19 2.12
C TYR A 53 -1.03 1.60 1.27
N ASP A 54 -1.08 2.88 0.94
CA ASP A 54 -1.95 3.39 -0.11
C ASP A 54 -1.47 2.82 -1.46
N GLY A 55 -2.32 2.01 -2.09
CA GLY A 55 -2.06 1.37 -3.37
C GLY A 55 -2.37 2.26 -4.57
N PHE A 56 -2.56 3.57 -4.37
CA PHE A 56 -2.88 4.50 -5.46
C PHE A 56 -1.82 4.46 -6.57
N HIS A 57 -2.28 4.19 -7.80
CA HIS A 57 -1.40 3.83 -8.92
C HIS A 57 -0.28 4.84 -9.26
N GLN A 58 -0.43 6.12 -8.91
CA GLN A 58 0.58 7.14 -9.20
C GLN A 58 1.76 7.12 -8.20
N VAL A 59 1.53 6.59 -7.00
CA VAL A 59 2.52 6.57 -5.90
C VAL A 59 2.90 5.16 -5.49
N TYR A 60 2.27 4.14 -6.09
CA TYR A 60 2.51 2.74 -5.79
C TYR A 60 3.93 2.32 -6.14
N ALA A 61 4.64 1.72 -5.17
CA ALA A 61 6.02 1.26 -5.28
C ALA A 61 7.00 2.38 -5.69
N THR A 62 6.78 3.59 -5.15
CA THR A 62 7.67 4.75 -5.28
C THR A 62 7.96 5.34 -3.91
N ALA A 63 8.91 6.28 -3.83
CA ALA A 63 9.22 7.00 -2.59
C ALA A 63 8.00 7.68 -1.93
N ASP A 64 6.94 7.95 -2.70
CA ASP A 64 5.70 8.54 -2.21
C ASP A 64 4.68 7.50 -1.69
N SER A 65 5.03 6.21 -1.67
CA SER A 65 4.20 5.13 -1.09
C SER A 65 4.04 5.33 0.41
N ARG A 66 2.90 5.90 0.83
CA ARG A 66 2.61 6.19 2.24
C ARG A 66 2.26 4.94 3.04
N VAL A 67 2.79 4.85 4.25
CA VAL A 67 2.31 3.90 5.26
C VAL A 67 0.96 4.41 5.79
N VAL A 68 -0.10 3.64 5.60
CA VAL A 68 -1.46 3.99 6.09
C VAL A 68 -1.83 3.24 7.37
N ALA A 69 -1.15 2.12 7.66
CA ALA A 69 -1.28 1.41 8.93
C ALA A 69 -0.03 0.55 9.20
N ARG A 70 0.34 0.39 10.48
CA ARG A 70 1.46 -0.49 10.89
C ARG A 70 1.08 -1.97 11.04
N SER A 71 -0.21 -2.29 10.95
CA SER A 71 -0.73 -3.66 11.00
C SER A 71 -2.05 -3.76 10.25
N PHE A 72 -2.41 -4.99 9.82
CA PHE A 72 -3.72 -5.25 9.21
C PHE A 72 -4.88 -4.94 10.18
N THR A 73 -4.72 -5.19 11.48
CA THR A 73 -5.75 -4.86 12.48
C THR A 73 -5.99 -3.36 12.55
N ALA A 74 -4.92 -2.56 12.63
CA ALA A 74 -5.02 -1.10 12.66
C ALA A 74 -5.68 -0.54 11.38
N LEU A 75 -5.40 -1.15 10.22
CA LEU A 75 -6.09 -0.82 8.98
C LEU A 75 -7.61 -1.04 9.10
N ILE A 76 -8.03 -2.22 9.57
CA ILE A 76 -9.45 -2.55 9.71
C ILE A 76 -10.14 -1.61 10.72
N GLU A 77 -9.49 -1.29 11.84
CA GLU A 77 -10.00 -0.34 12.83
C GLU A 77 -10.24 1.05 12.21
N GLY A 78 -9.26 1.56 11.45
CA GLY A 78 -9.37 2.84 10.74
C GLY A 78 -10.50 2.84 9.71
N LEU A 79 -10.61 1.79 8.89
CA LEU A 79 -11.67 1.64 7.90
C LEU A 79 -13.06 1.59 8.54
N LEU A 80 -13.22 0.84 9.64
CA LEU A 80 -14.48 0.76 10.39
C LEU A 80 -14.84 2.09 11.04
N HIS A 81 -13.85 2.82 11.57
CA HIS A 81 -14.07 4.14 12.16
C HIS A 81 -14.54 5.15 11.12
N ALA A 82 -13.92 5.16 9.94
CA ALA A 82 -14.30 6.03 8.82
C ALA A 82 -15.61 5.63 8.13
N LYS A 83 -16.14 4.42 8.37
CA LYS A 83 -17.45 3.97 7.85
C LYS A 83 -17.61 4.11 6.33
N GLY A 84 -16.50 4.09 5.59
CA GLY A 84 -16.49 4.27 4.14
C GLY A 84 -16.84 5.69 3.66
N THR A 85 -16.81 6.72 4.52
CA THR A 85 -17.08 8.11 4.10
C THR A 85 -15.85 8.83 3.57
N SER A 86 -14.64 8.35 3.92
CA SER A 86 -13.36 8.86 3.43
C SER A 86 -12.28 7.79 3.57
N HIS A 87 -11.11 8.02 2.97
CA HIS A 87 -9.89 7.40 3.46
C HIS A 87 -9.57 7.99 4.84
N PHE A 88 -9.34 7.14 5.84
CA PHE A 88 -9.08 7.64 7.20
C PHE A 88 -7.70 8.29 7.33
N TRP A 89 -6.75 7.89 6.48
CA TRP A 89 -5.38 8.43 6.45
C TRP A 89 -5.27 9.80 5.75
N GLU A 90 -6.37 10.33 5.23
CA GLU A 90 -6.45 11.69 4.67
C GLU A 90 -7.05 12.69 5.67
N GLN A 91 -7.46 12.25 6.86
CA GLN A 91 -8.03 13.11 7.89
C GLN A 91 -6.93 13.94 8.58
N GLU A 92 -7.26 15.17 9.01
CA GLU A 92 -6.29 16.12 9.59
C GLU A 92 -5.61 15.61 10.88
N ASP A 93 -6.28 14.72 11.61
CA ASP A 93 -5.79 14.13 12.85
C ASP A 93 -5.05 12.81 12.67
N PHE A 94 -4.86 12.36 11.42
CA PHE A 94 -4.09 11.16 11.13
C PHE A 94 -2.60 11.37 11.45
N GLU A 95 -2.03 10.47 12.26
CA GLU A 95 -0.60 10.45 12.54
C GLU A 95 0.18 10.10 11.26
N ASP A 96 1.15 10.93 10.88
CA ASP A 96 2.06 10.60 9.79
C ASP A 96 2.94 9.39 10.17
N LEU A 97 2.76 8.29 9.45
CA LEU A 97 3.47 7.03 9.68
C LEU A 97 4.72 6.89 8.79
N GLY A 98 5.02 7.90 7.98
CA GLY A 98 6.14 7.93 7.04
C GLY A 98 5.87 7.17 5.75
N PHE A 99 6.93 7.03 4.95
CA PHE A 99 6.89 6.41 3.64
C PHE A 99 7.56 5.04 3.61
N ALA A 100 7.20 4.23 2.62
CA ALA A 100 7.67 2.85 2.50
C ALA A 100 9.20 2.73 2.29
N TYR A 101 9.80 3.73 1.65
CA TYR A 101 11.20 3.76 1.25
C TYR A 101 12.07 4.69 2.10
N GLU A 102 11.51 5.28 3.16
CA GLU A 102 12.32 6.00 4.14
C GLU A 102 13.12 5.00 4.99
N GLU A 103 14.43 5.26 5.13
CA GLU A 103 15.27 4.51 6.07
C GLU A 103 14.81 4.83 7.51
N GLY A 104 14.45 3.78 8.24
CA GLY A 104 14.14 3.84 9.68
C GLY A 104 15.38 3.70 10.54
#